data_AF-A0A5S4VMX3-F1
#
_entry.id   AF-A0A5S4VMX3-F1
#
_cell.length_a   1.000
_cell.length_b   1.000
_cell.length_c   1.000
_cell.angle_alpha   90.00
_cell.angle_beta   90.00
_cell.angle_gamma   90.00
#
_symmetry.space_group_name_H-M   'P 1'
#
loop_
_entity.id
_entity.type
_entity.pdbx_description
1 polymer ?
#
loop_
_entity_poly.entity_id
_entity_poly.type
_entity_poly.pdbx_seq_one_letter_code
_entity_poly.pdbx_strand_id
1 'polypeptide(L)'
;MEFKTVILRFRDLVTENNVTIARHKDMIDKKGYVWWGWWNKGNEKLPFEEFCVLKGEIESKPKYFYLMDSGQEKLYKAECLDIKCSGGDKILSPELECTPNYYNEQKYYAWFKFDKIEECEADEVKNYTYVNVDSLFVENHSNYEKFYGKRVYNIKEMIQQNRTIWFVRNYNENDDSDYEIQLLNSSVVEPHDFSDKYFETGSDTLLWLSDLHFGTDDVFKVKMAKETDVTLTAHIRNAYNDLNKVGGLIITGDITSLGNPEGFTKAEEFIVDLNRNLTRKLISENIIFCPGNHDFVRKNEMLGNGVPEMVSENPDSISAYKEFYSSIHNLNPNEYMACGRRLLMSTGRTVEIVALNSLILQQYKDFEGHGFLSDKQLEYVANKMGWEENVQTNSVRIVIMHHHYMPTCLVEQVDVKKPSSVVYDAERLVQWLAKYDIKLLLHGHKHQSFVSKIGHFDNSIYEIDEDRMKNIYVIGMGGTGAFNCENKFSTLTFCNDHIELKFFRIYADNTETDKCVQTLRIPI
;
A
#
# COMPACT_ATOMS: atom_id res chain seq x y z
N MET A 1 -23.92 -13.80 19.30
CA MET A 1 -23.23 -14.02 18.01
C MET A 1 -23.56 -15.42 17.54
N GLU A 2 -23.91 -15.59 16.27
CA GLU A 2 -24.31 -16.90 15.75
C GLU A 2 -23.15 -17.50 14.95
N PHE A 3 -22.28 -18.28 15.61
CA PHE A 3 -21.31 -19.15 14.96
C PHE A 3 -21.67 -20.61 15.24
N LYS A 4 -21.42 -21.49 14.26
CA LYS A 4 -21.79 -22.90 14.32
C LYS A 4 -20.64 -23.76 14.84
N THR A 5 -19.44 -23.49 14.34
CA THR A 5 -18.22 -24.26 14.61
C THR A 5 -16.97 -23.39 14.45
N VAL A 6 -15.82 -24.00 14.71
CA VAL A 6 -14.49 -23.41 14.63
C VAL A 6 -13.60 -24.22 13.68
N ILE A 7 -12.75 -23.52 12.94
CA ILE A 7 -11.65 -24.09 12.16
C ILE A 7 -10.34 -23.66 12.83
N LEU A 8 -9.47 -24.62 13.17
CA LEU A 8 -8.17 -24.40 13.79
C LEU A 8 -7.07 -24.66 12.76
N ARG A 9 -6.17 -23.71 12.58
CA ARG A 9 -4.96 -23.86 11.76
C ARG A 9 -3.91 -24.63 12.51
N PHE A 10 -3.23 -25.54 11.82
CA PHE A 10 -1.95 -26.08 12.27
C PHE A 10 -0.99 -26.29 11.10
N ARG A 11 0.23 -26.69 11.45
CA ARG A 11 1.27 -27.13 10.51
C ARG A 11 2.27 -28.02 11.25
N ASP A 12 2.75 -29.05 10.59
CA ASP A 12 3.88 -29.87 11.05
C ASP A 12 5.19 -29.05 11.03
N LEU A 13 5.41 -28.20 12.04
CA LEU A 13 6.62 -27.37 12.17
C LEU A 13 7.75 -28.07 12.92
N VAL A 14 7.39 -28.85 13.94
CA VAL A 14 8.31 -29.54 14.86
C VAL A 14 8.29 -31.06 14.66
N THR A 15 7.56 -31.51 13.64
CA THR A 15 7.39 -32.91 13.26
C THR A 15 7.46 -33.01 11.74
N GLU A 16 7.71 -34.20 11.20
CA GLU A 16 7.60 -34.45 9.76
C GLU A 16 6.13 -34.36 9.30
N ASN A 17 5.92 -34.22 7.98
CA ASN A 17 4.59 -34.14 7.39
C ASN A 17 3.71 -35.35 7.81
N ASN A 18 2.45 -35.08 8.16
CA ASN A 18 1.44 -36.03 8.64
C ASN A 18 1.67 -36.58 10.06
N VAL A 19 2.75 -36.21 10.75
CA VAL A 19 3.07 -36.78 12.07
C VAL A 19 2.21 -36.16 13.17
N THR A 20 1.82 -34.88 13.09
CA THR A 20 0.94 -34.25 14.10
C THR A 20 -0.36 -35.01 14.24
N ILE A 21 -1.10 -35.23 13.14
CA ILE A 21 -2.38 -35.94 13.17
C ILE A 21 -2.19 -37.41 13.59
N ALA A 22 -1.14 -38.09 13.10
CA ALA A 22 -0.86 -39.47 13.48
C ALA A 22 -0.63 -39.65 14.99
N ARG A 23 0.15 -38.75 15.62
CA ARG A 23 0.40 -38.79 17.07
C ARG A 23 -0.85 -38.51 17.89
N HIS A 24 -1.71 -37.60 17.42
CA HIS A 24 -2.98 -37.32 18.10
C HIS A 24 -3.96 -38.49 17.98
N LYS A 25 -4.05 -39.14 16.81
CA LYS A 25 -4.83 -40.37 16.62
C LYS A 25 -4.32 -41.53 17.48
N ASP A 26 -3.02 -41.77 17.53
CA ASP A 26 -2.43 -42.81 18.39
C ASP A 26 -2.74 -42.58 19.88
N MET A 27 -2.78 -41.31 20.32
CA MET A 27 -3.19 -40.98 21.69
C MET A 27 -4.68 -41.26 21.91
N ILE A 28 -5.54 -40.89 20.97
CA ILE A 28 -6.98 -41.19 21.01
C ILE A 28 -7.19 -42.71 21.10
N ASP A 29 -6.51 -43.50 20.27
CA ASP A 29 -6.64 -44.97 20.27
C ASP A 29 -6.22 -45.59 21.60
N LYS A 30 -5.21 -45.02 22.27
CA LYS A 30 -4.67 -45.53 23.55
C LYS A 30 -5.40 -45.04 24.79
N LYS A 31 -5.90 -43.81 24.79
CA LYS A 31 -6.43 -43.11 25.97
C LYS A 31 -7.91 -42.75 25.86
N GLY A 32 -8.50 -42.93 24.67
CA GLY A 32 -9.87 -42.57 24.33
C GLY A 32 -10.03 -41.10 23.88
N TYR A 33 -9.05 -40.24 24.13
CA TYR A 33 -9.07 -38.83 23.72
C TYR A 33 -7.66 -38.23 23.75
N VAL A 34 -7.53 -37.01 23.21
CA VAL A 34 -6.32 -36.22 23.22
C VAL A 34 -6.64 -34.74 23.50
N TRP A 35 -5.73 -34.05 24.19
CA TRP A 35 -5.76 -32.60 24.32
C TRP A 35 -4.98 -31.94 23.18
N TRP A 36 -5.60 -30.96 22.53
CA TRP A 36 -5.07 -30.16 21.44
C TRP A 36 -4.86 -28.71 21.87
N GLY A 37 -3.61 -28.25 21.91
CA GLY A 37 -3.31 -26.85 22.24
C GLY A 37 -3.56 -25.90 21.07
N TRP A 38 -4.01 -24.66 21.34
CA TRP A 38 -4.17 -23.64 20.30
C TRP A 38 -2.88 -22.85 20.05
N TRP A 39 -2.26 -23.05 18.87
CA TRP A 39 -1.01 -22.41 18.46
C TRP A 39 -1.25 -21.01 17.89
N ASN A 40 -1.64 -20.07 18.75
CA ASN A 40 -2.01 -18.71 18.35
C ASN A 40 -0.81 -17.92 17.78
N LYS A 41 -1.08 -16.99 16.85
CA LYS A 41 -0.13 -15.99 16.37
C LYS A 41 -0.06 -14.80 17.34
N GLY A 42 1.01 -14.01 17.23
CA GLY A 42 1.28 -12.88 18.14
C GLY A 42 0.24 -11.76 18.12
N ASN A 43 -0.55 -11.64 17.04
CA ASN A 43 -1.65 -10.69 16.90
C ASN A 43 -3.00 -11.21 17.45
N GLU A 44 -3.05 -12.46 17.94
CA GLU A 44 -4.27 -13.10 18.46
C GLU A 44 -4.25 -13.17 20.00
N LYS A 45 -5.38 -12.79 20.63
CA LYS A 45 -5.69 -12.94 22.05
C LYS A 45 -6.85 -13.91 22.24
N LEU A 46 -7.08 -14.39 23.47
CA LEU A 46 -8.17 -15.32 23.77
C LEU A 46 -9.55 -14.64 23.63
N PRO A 47 -10.42 -15.07 22.69
CA PRO A 47 -11.81 -14.59 22.61
C PRO A 47 -12.65 -15.34 23.66
N PHE A 48 -12.59 -14.86 24.91
CA PHE A 48 -13.08 -15.58 26.09
C PHE A 48 -14.60 -15.80 26.08
N GLU A 49 -15.38 -14.81 25.62
CA GLU A 49 -16.84 -14.91 25.58
C GLU A 49 -17.29 -15.98 24.58
N GLU A 50 -16.67 -16.00 23.40
CA GLU A 50 -16.96 -16.94 22.32
C GLU A 50 -16.57 -18.37 22.70
N PHE A 51 -15.45 -18.53 23.42
CA PHE A 51 -15.04 -19.83 23.94
C PHE A 51 -15.97 -20.32 25.05
N CYS A 52 -16.49 -19.43 25.91
CA CYS A 52 -17.51 -19.76 26.90
C CYS A 52 -18.81 -20.25 26.23
N VAL A 53 -19.25 -19.59 25.16
CA VAL A 53 -20.41 -20.01 24.37
C VAL A 53 -20.18 -21.41 23.78
N LEU A 54 -19.05 -21.63 23.10
CA LEU A 54 -18.71 -22.95 22.53
C LEU A 54 -18.69 -24.05 23.58
N LYS A 55 -18.10 -23.76 24.75
CA LYS A 55 -18.04 -24.72 25.84
C LYS A 55 -19.43 -25.10 26.35
N GLY A 56 -20.31 -24.13 26.58
CA GLY A 56 -21.68 -24.39 26.99
C GLY A 56 -22.48 -25.22 25.97
N GLU A 57 -22.24 -24.99 24.67
CA GLU A 57 -22.85 -25.80 23.63
C GLU A 57 -22.30 -27.24 23.59
N ILE A 58 -20.99 -27.42 23.77
CA ILE A 58 -20.34 -28.75 23.81
C ILE A 58 -20.83 -29.58 25.00
N GLU A 59 -21.02 -28.95 26.16
CA GLU A 59 -21.59 -29.61 27.35
C GLU A 59 -22.99 -30.19 27.09
N SER A 60 -23.76 -29.57 26.19
CA SER A 60 -25.08 -30.07 25.79
C SER A 60 -25.01 -31.19 24.73
N LYS A 61 -24.06 -31.08 23.79
CA LYS A 61 -23.87 -32.05 22.69
C LYS A 61 -22.46 -31.88 22.10
N PRO A 62 -21.70 -32.98 21.91
CA PRO A 62 -20.42 -32.92 21.19
C PRO A 62 -20.55 -32.20 19.85
N LYS A 63 -19.56 -31.35 19.55
CA LYS A 63 -19.51 -30.57 18.30
C LYS A 63 -18.28 -30.95 17.49
N TYR A 64 -18.45 -30.95 16.18
CA TYR A 64 -17.32 -31.10 15.26
C TYR A 64 -16.63 -29.76 15.03
N PHE A 65 -15.33 -29.73 15.27
CA PHE A 65 -14.41 -28.67 14.85
C PHE A 65 -13.61 -29.15 13.65
N TYR A 66 -13.03 -28.21 12.91
CA TYR A 66 -12.13 -28.54 11.80
C TYR A 66 -10.68 -28.23 12.18
N LEU A 67 -9.76 -29.09 11.79
CA LEU A 67 -8.32 -28.86 11.86
C LEU A 67 -7.80 -28.74 10.43
N MET A 68 -7.29 -27.57 10.08
CA MET A 68 -6.79 -27.26 8.74
C MET A 68 -5.25 -27.25 8.76
N ASP A 69 -4.66 -28.17 8.00
CA ASP A 69 -3.22 -28.29 7.81
C ASP A 69 -2.77 -27.30 6.73
N SER A 70 -2.20 -26.18 7.17
CA SER A 70 -1.70 -25.15 6.27
C SER A 70 -0.41 -25.51 5.54
N GLY A 71 0.27 -26.60 5.90
CA GLY A 71 1.46 -27.08 5.21
C GLY A 71 1.15 -28.05 4.07
N GLN A 72 0.06 -28.81 4.19
CA GLN A 72 -0.31 -29.85 3.23
C GLN A 72 -1.66 -29.59 2.52
N GLU A 73 -2.31 -28.47 2.81
CA GLU A 73 -3.65 -28.10 2.29
C GLU A 73 -4.72 -29.17 2.58
N LYS A 74 -4.64 -29.82 3.75
CA LYS A 74 -5.58 -30.87 4.18
C LYS A 74 -6.55 -30.36 5.23
N LEU A 75 -7.72 -30.99 5.29
CA LEU A 75 -8.75 -30.72 6.28
C LEU A 75 -9.08 -31.98 7.06
N TYR A 76 -9.23 -31.82 8.37
CA TYR A 76 -9.65 -32.87 9.28
C TYR A 76 -10.86 -32.39 10.09
N LYS A 77 -11.73 -33.32 10.44
CA LYS A 77 -12.86 -33.11 11.32
C LYS A 77 -12.57 -33.76 12.66
N ALA A 78 -12.69 -33.00 13.74
CA ALA A 78 -12.42 -33.44 15.09
C ALA A 78 -13.66 -33.29 15.98
N GLU A 79 -14.05 -34.34 16.69
CA GLU A 79 -15.18 -34.27 17.63
C GLU A 79 -14.69 -33.74 18.98
N CYS A 80 -15.21 -32.58 19.38
CA CYS A 80 -14.78 -31.84 20.56
C CYS A 80 -15.68 -32.13 21.75
N LEU A 81 -15.07 -32.61 22.84
CA LEU A 81 -15.75 -32.98 24.09
C LEU A 81 -15.65 -31.92 25.20
N ASP A 82 -14.60 -31.10 25.20
CA ASP A 82 -14.40 -30.06 26.21
C ASP A 82 -13.42 -29.00 25.69
N ILE A 83 -13.49 -27.81 26.28
CA ILE A 83 -12.56 -26.69 26.04
C ILE A 83 -12.09 -26.15 27.39
N LYS A 84 -10.77 -26.07 27.58
CA LYS A 84 -10.14 -25.45 28.76
C LYS A 84 -9.39 -24.19 28.36
N CYS A 85 -9.71 -23.08 29.02
CA CYS A 85 -8.99 -21.80 28.93
C CYS A 85 -9.07 -21.09 30.30
N SER A 86 -8.23 -20.08 30.53
CA SER A 86 -8.20 -19.34 31.81
C SER A 86 -8.13 -17.84 31.54
N GLY A 87 -9.28 -17.16 31.49
CA GLY A 87 -9.42 -15.70 31.67
C GLY A 87 -8.46 -14.74 30.94
N GLY A 88 -7.71 -15.20 29.93
CA GLY A 88 -6.67 -14.44 29.23
C GLY A 88 -5.23 -14.97 29.37
N ASP A 89 -4.95 -15.88 30.31
CA ASP A 89 -3.62 -16.45 30.53
C ASP A 89 -3.40 -17.79 29.80
N LYS A 90 -2.15 -18.05 29.41
CA LYS A 90 -1.74 -19.36 28.88
C LYS A 90 -1.63 -20.39 30.00
N ILE A 91 -2.27 -21.54 29.82
CA ILE A 91 -2.27 -22.65 30.78
C ILE A 91 -1.52 -23.86 30.22
N LEU A 92 -0.97 -24.68 31.14
CA LEU A 92 -0.41 -26.00 30.79
C LEU A 92 -1.50 -26.94 30.29
N SER A 93 -1.09 -28.04 29.66
CA SER A 93 -2.04 -29.09 29.30
C SER A 93 -2.85 -29.54 30.52
N PRO A 94 -4.19 -29.69 30.40
CA PRO A 94 -5.02 -30.22 31.47
C PRO A 94 -4.57 -31.62 31.93
N GLU A 95 -4.12 -32.46 31.00
CA GLU A 95 -3.69 -33.83 31.26
C GLU A 95 -2.48 -34.19 30.37
N LEU A 96 -1.27 -34.11 30.94
CA LEU A 96 -0.01 -34.36 30.25
C LEU A 96 0.05 -35.73 29.56
N GLU A 97 -0.47 -36.76 30.22
CA GLU A 97 -0.49 -38.16 29.73
C GLU A 97 -1.45 -38.37 28.54
N CYS A 98 -2.33 -37.41 28.28
CA CYS A 98 -3.28 -37.40 27.17
C CYS A 98 -2.93 -36.31 26.15
N THR A 99 -1.67 -35.85 26.13
CA THR A 99 -1.16 -34.80 25.24
C THR A 99 0.15 -35.25 24.60
N PRO A 100 0.35 -35.12 23.27
CA PRO A 100 1.60 -35.54 22.65
C PRO A 100 2.84 -34.88 23.23
N ASN A 101 3.86 -35.69 23.54
CA ASN A 101 5.09 -35.28 24.23
C ASN A 101 5.89 -34.17 23.55
N TYR A 102 5.69 -33.93 22.25
CA TYR A 102 6.45 -32.92 21.53
C TYR A 102 6.03 -31.49 21.89
N TYR A 103 4.90 -31.30 22.58
CA TYR A 103 4.41 -29.97 22.95
C TYR A 103 3.64 -29.89 24.28
N ASN A 104 3.52 -31.00 25.02
CA ASN A 104 2.74 -31.06 26.26
C ASN A 104 3.33 -30.19 27.41
N GLU A 105 4.62 -29.85 27.37
CA GLU A 105 5.28 -28.96 28.34
C GLU A 105 5.01 -27.46 28.10
N GLN A 106 4.49 -27.09 26.91
CA GLN A 106 4.21 -25.69 26.58
C GLN A 106 2.88 -25.21 27.17
N LYS A 107 2.73 -23.88 27.28
CA LYS A 107 1.48 -23.23 27.70
C LYS A 107 0.77 -22.63 26.49
N TYR A 108 -0.55 -22.82 26.42
CA TYR A 108 -1.41 -22.27 25.37
C TYR A 108 -2.63 -21.57 25.97
N TYR A 109 -3.23 -20.63 25.22
CA TYR A 109 -4.42 -19.90 25.69
C TYR A 109 -5.64 -20.79 25.85
N ALA A 110 -5.73 -21.83 25.02
CA ALA A 110 -6.80 -22.80 25.08
C ALA A 110 -6.35 -24.20 24.69
N TRP A 111 -7.05 -25.18 25.25
CA TRP A 111 -6.91 -26.60 24.98
C TRP A 111 -8.27 -27.21 24.61
N PHE A 112 -8.31 -27.97 23.53
CA PHE A 112 -9.50 -28.66 23.04
C PHE A 112 -9.37 -30.16 23.26
N LYS A 113 -10.39 -30.80 23.82
CA LYS A 113 -10.42 -32.25 24.03
C LYS A 113 -11.07 -32.93 22.83
N PHE A 114 -10.30 -33.69 22.07
CA PHE A 114 -10.82 -34.45 20.93
C PHE A 114 -10.82 -35.95 21.20
N ASP A 115 -11.91 -36.64 20.90
CA ASP A 115 -12.03 -38.10 20.98
C ASP A 115 -12.04 -38.78 19.61
N LYS A 116 -12.14 -38.00 18.55
CA LYS A 116 -12.11 -38.49 17.17
C LYS A 116 -11.50 -37.45 16.26
N ILE A 117 -10.65 -37.87 15.32
CA ILE A 117 -10.09 -37.02 14.25
C ILE A 117 -10.13 -37.82 12.95
N GLU A 118 -10.79 -37.31 11.92
CA GLU A 118 -10.91 -37.95 10.60
C GLU A 118 -10.54 -36.97 9.49
N GLU A 119 -9.88 -37.44 8.43
CA GLU A 119 -9.61 -36.61 7.25
C GLU A 119 -10.93 -36.44 6.49
N CYS A 120 -11.17 -35.23 5.98
CA CYS A 120 -12.37 -34.91 5.22
C CYS A 120 -12.03 -34.09 3.97
N GLU A 121 -13.01 -33.97 3.08
CA GLU A 121 -12.83 -33.22 1.84
C GLU A 121 -12.58 -31.74 2.13
N ALA A 122 -11.56 -31.18 1.50
CA ALA A 122 -11.19 -29.77 1.65
C ALA A 122 -12.36 -28.82 1.34
N ASP A 123 -13.25 -29.22 0.44
CA ASP A 123 -14.43 -28.47 0.03
C ASP A 123 -15.53 -28.38 1.11
N GLU A 124 -15.45 -29.13 2.21
CA GLU A 124 -16.40 -29.00 3.32
C GLU A 124 -16.40 -27.58 3.93
N VAL A 125 -15.29 -26.84 3.84
CA VAL A 125 -15.24 -25.45 4.32
C VAL A 125 -16.24 -24.56 3.59
N LYS A 126 -16.59 -24.88 2.34
CA LYS A 126 -17.55 -24.12 1.51
C LYS A 126 -18.97 -24.15 2.04
N ASN A 127 -19.28 -24.99 3.02
CA ASN A 127 -20.58 -24.99 3.68
C ASN A 127 -20.75 -23.87 4.70
N TYR A 128 -19.70 -23.05 4.89
CA TYR A 128 -19.65 -22.06 5.95
C TYR A 128 -19.32 -20.65 5.47
N THR A 129 -19.64 -19.68 6.32
CA THR A 129 -19.41 -18.24 6.18
C THR A 129 -18.59 -17.74 7.36
N TYR A 130 -17.63 -16.84 7.12
CA TYR A 130 -16.83 -16.26 8.19
C TYR A 130 -17.67 -15.34 9.08
N VAL A 131 -17.48 -15.47 10.39
CA VAL A 131 -18.13 -14.63 11.41
C VAL A 131 -17.11 -13.63 11.96
N ASN A 132 -17.56 -12.38 12.15
CA ASN A 132 -16.74 -11.36 12.82
C ASN A 132 -16.62 -11.68 14.32
N VAL A 133 -15.39 -11.76 14.80
CA VAL A 133 -15.01 -11.95 16.21
C VAL A 133 -13.82 -11.04 16.51
N ASP A 134 -14.08 -9.75 16.70
CA ASP A 134 -13.04 -8.73 16.96
C ASP A 134 -12.28 -8.99 18.27
N SER A 135 -12.90 -9.67 19.23
CA SER A 135 -12.30 -10.10 20.50
C SER A 135 -11.09 -11.04 20.32
N LEU A 136 -10.93 -11.63 19.13
CA LEU A 136 -9.79 -12.49 18.78
C LEU A 136 -8.49 -11.71 18.61
N PHE A 137 -8.54 -10.43 18.22
CA PHE A 137 -7.34 -9.68 17.83
C PHE A 137 -6.90 -8.68 18.91
N VAL A 138 -5.58 -8.48 19.03
CA VAL A 138 -5.02 -7.52 20.00
C VAL A 138 -5.41 -6.08 19.65
N GLU A 139 -5.34 -5.72 18.37
CA GLU A 139 -5.79 -4.45 17.83
C GLU A 139 -7.30 -4.54 17.50
N ASN A 140 -8.12 -3.57 17.95
CA ASN A 140 -9.59 -3.60 17.82
C ASN A 140 -10.10 -3.33 16.38
N HIS A 141 -9.19 -3.20 15.40
CA HIS A 141 -9.51 -3.09 14.00
C HIS A 141 -9.00 -4.35 13.32
N SER A 142 -9.88 -5.34 13.16
CA SER A 142 -9.55 -6.55 12.44
C SER A 142 -9.55 -6.23 10.94
N ASN A 143 -8.39 -6.32 10.29
CA ASN A 143 -8.24 -6.10 8.84
C ASN A 143 -8.99 -7.15 7.97
N TYR A 144 -9.93 -7.92 8.54
CA TYR A 144 -10.61 -9.04 7.90
C TYR A 144 -12.08 -8.73 7.57
N GLU A 145 -12.51 -7.46 7.60
CA GLU A 145 -13.91 -7.07 7.37
C GLU A 145 -14.46 -7.63 6.05
N LYS A 146 -13.65 -7.62 4.99
CA LYS A 146 -14.01 -8.14 3.66
C LYS A 146 -14.32 -9.65 3.64
N PHE A 147 -13.84 -10.41 4.62
CA PHE A 147 -14.12 -11.84 4.73
C PHE A 147 -15.43 -12.09 5.47
N TYR A 148 -15.92 -11.19 6.32
CA TYR A 148 -17.12 -11.43 7.11
C TYR A 148 -18.39 -11.35 6.26
N GLY A 149 -19.35 -12.24 6.53
CA GLY A 149 -20.58 -12.33 5.72
C GLY A 149 -20.35 -12.89 4.30
N LYS A 150 -19.21 -13.54 4.08
CA LYS A 150 -18.82 -14.19 2.84
C LYS A 150 -18.54 -15.68 3.08
N ARG A 151 -18.90 -16.49 2.09
CA ARG A 151 -18.57 -17.92 2.02
C ARG A 151 -17.05 -18.16 2.15
N VAL A 152 -16.67 -19.19 2.90
CA VAL A 152 -15.29 -19.70 2.90
C VAL A 152 -15.04 -20.39 1.56
N TYR A 153 -14.24 -19.80 0.67
CA TYR A 153 -14.18 -20.25 -0.71
C TYR A 153 -13.31 -21.51 -0.89
N ASN A 154 -12.12 -21.53 -0.28
CA ASN A 154 -11.23 -22.69 -0.25
C ASN A 154 -10.18 -22.57 0.88
N ILE A 155 -9.39 -23.63 1.09
CA ILE A 155 -8.31 -23.65 2.09
C ILE A 155 -7.21 -22.62 1.77
N LYS A 156 -6.92 -22.35 0.49
CA LYS A 156 -5.86 -21.40 0.09
C LYS A 156 -6.15 -19.98 0.55
N GLU A 157 -7.40 -19.53 0.38
CA GLU A 157 -7.91 -18.25 0.90
C GLU A 157 -7.74 -18.17 2.43
N MET A 158 -8.00 -19.26 3.15
CA MET A 158 -7.79 -19.31 4.60
C MET A 158 -6.30 -19.22 4.96
N ILE A 159 -5.43 -19.94 4.26
CA ILE A 159 -3.98 -19.95 4.50
C ILE A 159 -3.37 -18.56 4.36
N GLN A 160 -3.87 -17.77 3.40
CA GLN A 160 -3.44 -16.40 3.13
C GLN A 160 -3.76 -15.43 4.28
N GLN A 161 -4.79 -15.72 5.09
CA GLN A 161 -5.11 -14.91 6.26
C GLN A 161 -4.10 -15.18 7.39
N ASN A 162 -3.50 -14.11 7.92
CA ASN A 162 -2.55 -14.17 9.05
C ASN A 162 -3.23 -14.39 10.42
N ARG A 163 -4.00 -15.48 10.53
CA ARG A 163 -4.70 -15.95 11.73
C ARG A 163 -4.62 -17.47 11.85
N THR A 164 -5.02 -18.01 13.00
CA THR A 164 -4.94 -19.43 13.32
C THR A 164 -6.28 -20.03 13.74
N ILE A 165 -7.32 -19.22 13.89
CA ILE A 165 -8.66 -19.69 14.23
C ILE A 165 -9.72 -18.95 13.42
N TRP A 166 -10.74 -19.68 12.97
CA TRP A 166 -11.92 -19.12 12.31
C TRP A 166 -13.18 -19.55 12.99
N PHE A 167 -14.00 -18.58 13.40
CA PHE A 167 -15.39 -18.81 13.76
C PHE A 167 -16.24 -18.72 12.50
N VAL A 168 -17.06 -19.73 12.28
CA VAL A 168 -17.85 -19.84 11.06
C VAL A 168 -19.28 -20.27 11.36
N ARG A 169 -20.22 -19.78 10.56
CA ARG A 169 -21.64 -20.19 10.59
C ARG A 169 -22.02 -20.87 9.29
N ASN A 170 -23.18 -21.52 9.24
CA ASN A 170 -23.68 -22.08 7.99
C ASN A 170 -23.80 -20.98 6.93
N TYR A 171 -23.37 -21.30 5.71
CA TYR A 171 -23.54 -20.43 4.55
C TYR A 171 -25.03 -20.27 4.23
N ASN A 172 -25.43 -19.03 3.93
CA ASN A 172 -26.78 -18.67 3.52
C ASN A 172 -26.73 -17.98 2.15
N GLU A 173 -27.22 -18.66 1.12
CA GLU A 173 -27.20 -18.19 -0.27
C GLU A 173 -27.90 -16.85 -0.51
N ASN A 174 -28.82 -16.43 0.36
CA ASN A 174 -29.57 -15.17 0.18
C ASN A 174 -28.86 -13.96 0.78
N ASP A 175 -28.07 -14.16 1.84
CA ASP A 175 -27.49 -13.08 2.65
C ASP A 175 -25.97 -13.01 2.51
N ASP A 176 -25.32 -14.12 2.16
CA ASP A 176 -23.87 -14.22 2.12
C ASP A 176 -23.32 -14.04 0.71
N SER A 177 -22.18 -13.36 0.62
CA SER A 177 -21.47 -13.23 -0.65
C SER A 177 -20.68 -14.49 -1.02
N ASP A 178 -20.64 -14.83 -2.31
CA ASP A 178 -19.87 -15.95 -2.86
C ASP A 178 -18.85 -15.47 -3.91
N TYR A 179 -17.64 -15.17 -3.45
CA TYR A 179 -16.49 -14.84 -4.29
C TYR A 179 -15.20 -15.37 -3.65
N GLU A 180 -14.06 -15.34 -4.34
CA GLU A 180 -12.74 -15.66 -3.76
C GLU A 180 -11.99 -14.35 -3.46
N ILE A 181 -11.35 -14.25 -2.30
CA ILE A 181 -10.37 -13.21 -2.01
C ILE A 181 -8.97 -13.82 -2.10
N GLN A 182 -8.13 -13.30 -3.00
CA GLN A 182 -6.72 -13.66 -3.07
C GLN A 182 -5.85 -12.52 -2.53
N LEU A 183 -5.17 -12.74 -1.41
CA LEU A 183 -4.24 -11.77 -0.82
C LEU A 183 -2.87 -11.85 -1.51
N LEU A 184 -2.36 -10.71 -1.97
CA LEU A 184 -1.03 -10.59 -2.58
C LEU A 184 0.12 -10.75 -1.56
N ASN A 185 -0.13 -10.45 -0.27
CA ASN A 185 0.82 -10.65 0.83
C ASN A 185 0.09 -10.87 2.16
N SER A 186 0.43 -11.95 2.88
CA SER A 186 -0.16 -12.29 4.19
C SER A 186 0.04 -11.25 5.31
N SER A 187 1.00 -10.34 5.15
CA SER A 187 1.31 -9.30 6.14
C SER A 187 0.62 -7.95 5.88
N VAL A 188 0.02 -7.77 4.70
CA VAL A 188 -0.78 -6.59 4.35
C VAL A 188 -2.22 -7.06 4.26
N VAL A 189 -2.90 -7.02 5.39
CA VAL A 189 -4.29 -7.50 5.46
C VAL A 189 -5.26 -6.42 4.95
N GLU A 190 -4.90 -5.13 5.04
CA GLU A 190 -5.66 -4.05 4.41
C GLU A 190 -4.77 -3.07 3.63
N PRO A 191 -5.18 -2.69 2.42
CA PRO A 191 -4.63 -1.56 1.70
C PRO A 191 -4.97 -0.24 2.40
N HIS A 192 -3.99 0.64 2.54
CA HIS A 192 -4.19 1.95 3.14
C HIS A 192 -3.69 3.09 2.22
N ASP A 193 -4.39 4.21 2.23
CA ASP A 193 -3.92 5.42 1.54
C ASP A 193 -2.68 6.01 2.21
N PHE A 194 -2.55 5.84 3.53
CA PHE A 194 -1.44 6.36 4.33
C PHE A 194 -0.86 5.22 5.17
N SER A 195 0.44 4.95 5.03
CA SER A 195 1.08 3.88 5.80
C SER A 195 1.14 4.23 7.29
N ASP A 196 0.58 3.38 8.14
CA ASP A 196 0.65 3.52 9.61
C ASP A 196 2.03 3.12 10.18
N LYS A 197 2.78 2.29 9.44
CA LYS A 197 4.07 1.70 9.85
C LYS A 197 5.09 1.93 8.76
N TYR A 198 6.38 1.95 9.13
CA TYR A 198 7.45 2.03 8.15
C TYR A 198 7.63 0.69 7.42
N PHE A 199 7.62 0.74 6.10
CA PHE A 199 7.87 -0.40 5.23
C PHE A 199 9.36 -0.47 4.86
N GLU A 200 9.99 -1.61 5.10
CA GLU A 200 11.38 -1.84 4.71
C GLU A 200 11.50 -1.98 3.20
N THR A 201 12.13 -1.00 2.55
CA THR A 201 12.48 -1.11 1.12
C THR A 201 13.62 -2.12 0.93
N GLY A 202 14.48 -2.20 1.95
CA GLY A 202 15.84 -2.75 1.96
C GLY A 202 16.64 -2.42 0.69
N SER A 203 16.46 -1.19 0.24
CA SER A 203 17.40 -0.48 -0.62
C SER A 203 17.48 0.99 -0.19
N ASP A 204 18.45 1.72 -0.75
CA ASP A 204 18.72 3.12 -0.43
C ASP A 204 18.22 4.08 -1.52
N THR A 205 17.64 3.57 -2.60
CA THR A 205 17.34 4.39 -3.79
C THR A 205 15.87 4.29 -4.21
N LEU A 206 15.26 5.44 -4.52
CA LEU A 206 13.94 5.55 -5.14
C LEU A 206 14.08 6.03 -6.59
N LEU A 207 13.28 5.47 -7.49
CA LEU A 207 13.15 5.94 -8.87
C LEU A 207 12.06 7.02 -8.93
N TRP A 208 12.33 8.14 -9.57
CA TRP A 208 11.39 9.25 -9.72
C TRP A 208 11.17 9.56 -11.20
N LEU A 209 9.90 9.53 -11.61
CA LEU A 209 9.39 9.80 -12.95
C LEU A 209 8.33 10.92 -12.91
N SER A 210 8.07 11.56 -14.04
CA SER A 210 7.04 12.59 -14.18
C SER A 210 6.62 12.72 -15.62
N ASP A 211 5.37 13.13 -15.89
CA ASP A 211 4.90 13.46 -17.24
C ASP A 211 5.22 12.33 -18.23
N LEU A 212 4.69 11.14 -17.92
CA LEU A 212 4.84 9.92 -18.73
C LEU A 212 4.03 10.01 -20.03
N HIS A 213 2.88 10.69 -19.98
CA HIS A 213 2.00 10.94 -21.12
C HIS A 213 1.63 9.67 -21.91
N PHE A 214 1.31 8.57 -21.22
CA PHE A 214 0.85 7.35 -21.88
C PHE A 214 -0.56 7.49 -22.51
N GLY A 215 -0.82 6.82 -23.62
CA GLY A 215 -2.03 6.91 -24.42
C GLY A 215 -1.75 7.22 -25.89
N THR A 216 -2.08 8.45 -26.30
CA THR A 216 -2.17 8.87 -27.71
C THR A 216 -0.84 9.42 -28.24
N ASP A 217 -0.02 10.01 -27.38
CA ASP A 217 1.22 10.71 -27.73
C ASP A 217 2.48 10.04 -27.14
N ASP A 218 2.43 8.71 -26.99
CA ASP A 218 3.53 7.93 -26.39
C ASP A 218 4.86 8.14 -27.12
N VAL A 219 5.82 8.73 -26.41
CA VAL A 219 7.20 8.82 -26.88
C VAL A 219 7.94 7.50 -26.67
N PHE A 220 7.71 6.83 -25.54
CA PHE A 220 8.38 5.57 -25.20
C PHE A 220 7.45 4.37 -25.27
N LYS A 221 7.99 3.26 -25.75
CA LYS A 221 7.30 1.98 -25.76
C LYS A 221 7.37 1.32 -24.39
N VAL A 222 6.28 0.69 -23.98
CA VAL A 222 6.23 -0.10 -22.74
C VAL A 222 6.46 -1.60 -23.00
N LYS A 223 6.14 -2.06 -24.21
CA LYS A 223 6.36 -3.44 -24.67
C LYS A 223 7.09 -3.45 -26.00
N MET A 224 7.92 -4.47 -26.20
CA MET A 224 8.55 -4.72 -27.49
C MET A 224 7.50 -5.28 -28.47
N ALA A 225 7.26 -4.59 -29.59
CA ALA A 225 6.48 -5.12 -30.70
C ALA A 225 7.38 -5.66 -31.82
N LYS A 226 8.60 -5.13 -31.92
CA LYS A 226 9.67 -5.55 -32.85
C LYS A 226 10.96 -5.78 -32.07
N GLU A 227 11.87 -6.60 -32.60
CA GLU A 227 13.19 -6.85 -31.98
C GLU A 227 14.04 -5.58 -31.78
N THR A 228 13.81 -4.55 -32.60
CA THR A 228 14.51 -3.26 -32.53
C THR A 228 13.92 -2.29 -31.51
N ASP A 229 12.81 -2.63 -30.86
CA ASP A 229 12.14 -1.74 -29.92
C ASP A 229 12.87 -1.73 -28.57
N VAL A 230 13.12 -0.53 -28.05
CA VAL A 230 13.66 -0.35 -26.69
C VAL A 230 12.53 0.14 -25.80
N THR A 231 12.27 -0.55 -24.69
CA THR A 231 11.22 -0.13 -23.74
C THR A 231 11.71 0.98 -22.83
N LEU A 232 10.79 1.75 -22.22
CA LEU A 232 11.14 2.76 -21.21
C LEU A 232 11.98 2.14 -20.08
N THR A 233 11.62 0.94 -19.61
CA THR A 233 12.39 0.19 -18.61
C THR A 233 13.81 -0.12 -19.08
N ALA A 234 13.98 -0.46 -20.36
CA ALA A 234 15.30 -0.73 -20.93
C ALA A 234 16.15 0.56 -21.01
N HIS A 235 15.55 1.70 -21.40
CA HIS A 235 16.24 3.00 -21.34
C HIS A 235 16.67 3.36 -19.91
N ILE A 236 15.78 3.19 -18.93
CA ILE A 236 16.10 3.42 -17.50
C ILE A 236 17.26 2.51 -17.06
N ARG A 237 17.21 1.22 -17.39
CA ARG A 237 18.28 0.27 -17.08
C ARG A 237 19.61 0.64 -17.73
N ASN A 238 19.60 1.02 -19.00
CA ASN A 238 20.81 1.35 -19.75
C ASN A 238 21.48 2.61 -19.20
N ALA A 239 20.67 3.60 -18.80
CA ALA A 239 21.17 4.84 -18.19
C ALA A 239 21.63 4.63 -16.73
N TYR A 240 20.95 3.74 -15.99
CA TYR A 240 21.20 3.48 -14.58
C TYR A 240 21.46 1.99 -14.33
N ASN A 241 22.75 1.62 -14.40
CA ASN A 241 23.23 0.24 -14.20
C ASN A 241 22.85 -0.36 -12.84
N ASP A 242 22.59 0.47 -11.84
CA ASP A 242 22.23 0.08 -10.48
C ASP A 242 20.71 -0.07 -10.30
N LEU A 243 19.94 -0.32 -11.37
CA LEU A 243 18.48 -0.49 -11.32
C LEU A 243 18.03 -1.47 -10.23
N ASN A 244 18.82 -2.51 -9.94
CA ASN A 244 18.55 -3.47 -8.86
C ASN A 244 18.53 -2.86 -7.44
N LYS A 245 19.07 -1.66 -7.26
CA LYS A 245 19.01 -0.87 -6.02
C LYS A 245 17.75 0.00 -5.93
N VAL A 246 16.85 -0.02 -6.90
CA VAL A 246 15.58 0.69 -6.76
C VAL A 246 14.68 -0.08 -5.78
N GLY A 247 14.35 0.58 -4.67
CA GLY A 247 13.48 0.07 -3.61
C GLY A 247 12.11 0.74 -3.54
N GLY A 248 11.84 1.72 -4.40
CA GLY A 248 10.55 2.40 -4.50
C GLY A 248 10.43 3.27 -5.75
N LEU A 249 9.21 3.69 -6.07
CA LEU A 249 8.84 4.44 -7.27
C LEU A 249 7.98 5.67 -6.91
N ILE A 250 8.36 6.82 -7.45
CA ILE A 250 7.66 8.11 -7.33
C ILE A 250 7.22 8.54 -8.73
N ILE A 251 5.94 8.91 -8.91
CA ILE A 251 5.45 9.52 -10.16
C ILE A 251 4.72 10.84 -9.87
N THR A 252 5.23 11.96 -10.38
CA THR A 252 4.70 13.32 -10.12
C THR A 252 3.68 13.79 -11.16
N GLY A 253 2.69 12.95 -11.47
CA GLY A 253 1.55 13.28 -12.35
C GLY A 253 1.83 13.23 -13.84
N ASP A 254 0.76 13.49 -14.61
CA ASP A 254 0.66 13.32 -16.06
C ASP A 254 1.12 11.92 -16.49
N ILE A 255 0.53 10.92 -15.84
CA ILE A 255 0.73 9.51 -16.16
C ILE A 255 0.20 9.24 -17.57
N THR A 256 -0.92 9.85 -17.93
CA THR A 256 -1.60 9.70 -19.22
C THR A 256 -1.66 11.01 -19.99
N SER A 257 -1.88 10.94 -21.31
CA SER A 257 -2.01 12.15 -22.15
C SER A 257 -3.39 12.83 -22.05
N LEU A 258 -4.45 12.07 -21.72
CA LEU A 258 -5.85 12.54 -21.85
C LEU A 258 -6.82 11.96 -20.81
N GLY A 259 -6.34 11.24 -19.80
CA GLY A 259 -7.18 10.64 -18.75
C GLY A 259 -7.95 9.40 -19.22
N ASN A 260 -7.60 8.84 -20.38
CA ASN A 260 -8.25 7.68 -20.95
C ASN A 260 -7.72 6.36 -20.33
N PRO A 261 -8.57 5.33 -20.16
CA PRO A 261 -8.17 4.03 -19.60
C PRO A 261 -6.96 3.36 -20.29
N GLU A 262 -6.80 3.58 -21.60
CA GLU A 262 -5.70 3.03 -22.39
C GLU A 262 -4.32 3.50 -21.91
N GLY A 263 -4.21 4.77 -21.50
CA GLY A 263 -2.97 5.33 -20.96
C GLY A 263 -2.62 4.70 -19.61
N PHE A 264 -3.60 4.53 -18.74
CA PHE A 264 -3.41 3.87 -17.44
C PHE A 264 -3.07 2.39 -17.58
N THR A 265 -3.67 1.69 -18.55
CA THR A 265 -3.31 0.30 -18.87
C THR A 265 -1.83 0.20 -19.24
N LYS A 266 -1.31 1.13 -20.04
CA LYS A 266 0.12 1.19 -20.37
C LYS A 266 0.99 1.51 -19.15
N ALA A 267 0.52 2.35 -18.23
CA ALA A 267 1.22 2.62 -16.98
C ALA A 267 1.33 1.35 -16.11
N GLU A 268 0.28 0.55 -16.01
CA GLU A 268 0.31 -0.75 -15.33
C GLU A 268 1.29 -1.72 -16.00
N GLU A 269 1.25 -1.80 -17.32
CA GLU A 269 2.19 -2.62 -18.09
C GLU A 269 3.64 -2.20 -17.87
N PHE A 270 3.89 -0.89 -17.72
CA PHE A 270 5.20 -0.34 -17.43
C PHE A 270 5.67 -0.74 -16.03
N ILE A 271 4.81 -0.61 -15.02
CA ILE A 271 5.13 -1.05 -13.65
C ILE A 271 5.39 -2.56 -13.61
N VAL A 272 4.62 -3.36 -14.35
CA VAL A 272 4.85 -4.81 -14.48
C VAL A 272 6.20 -5.11 -15.14
N ASP A 273 6.54 -4.41 -16.23
CA ASP A 273 7.83 -4.58 -16.91
C ASP A 273 8.99 -4.15 -16.00
N LEU A 274 8.87 -3.02 -15.32
CA LEU A 274 9.85 -2.57 -14.32
C LEU A 274 10.04 -3.63 -13.23
N ASN A 275 8.96 -4.19 -12.69
CA ASN A 275 9.02 -5.24 -11.66
C ASN A 275 9.67 -6.55 -12.12
N ARG A 276 9.59 -6.90 -13.41
CA ARG A 276 10.35 -8.06 -13.95
C ARG A 276 11.85 -7.82 -13.97
N ASN A 277 12.24 -6.55 -13.98
CA ASN A 277 13.61 -6.08 -14.15
C ASN A 277 14.28 -5.66 -12.83
N LEU A 278 13.53 -5.68 -11.72
CA LEU A 278 13.99 -5.39 -10.37
C LEU A 278 14.21 -6.67 -9.55
N THR A 279 15.24 -6.65 -8.69
CA THR A 279 15.49 -7.75 -7.74
C THR A 279 14.41 -7.82 -6.66
N ARG A 280 13.93 -6.65 -6.21
CA ARG A 280 12.83 -6.53 -5.25
C ARG A 280 11.64 -5.88 -5.94
N LYS A 281 10.49 -6.55 -5.88
CA LYS A 281 9.28 -6.04 -6.53
C LYS A 281 8.76 -4.81 -5.80
N LEU A 282 8.37 -3.82 -6.56
CA LEU A 282 7.53 -2.72 -6.15
C LEU A 282 6.12 -3.23 -5.88
N ILE A 283 5.56 -2.77 -4.76
CA ILE A 283 4.23 -3.04 -4.26
C ILE A 283 3.58 -1.72 -3.84
N SER A 284 2.30 -1.73 -3.45
CA SER A 284 1.59 -0.53 -3.03
C SER A 284 2.35 0.35 -2.01
N GLU A 285 3.05 -0.26 -1.05
CA GLU A 285 3.76 0.45 0.04
C GLU A 285 5.01 1.22 -0.40
N ASN A 286 5.60 0.90 -1.55
CA ASN A 286 6.78 1.60 -2.06
C ASN A 286 6.57 2.21 -3.45
N ILE A 287 5.32 2.28 -3.91
CA ILE A 287 4.90 3.08 -5.05
C ILE A 287 4.10 4.26 -4.51
N ILE A 288 4.39 5.46 -4.98
CA ILE A 288 3.63 6.67 -4.66
C ILE A 288 3.49 7.55 -5.90
N PHE A 289 2.29 8.05 -6.15
CA PHE A 289 2.01 8.94 -7.27
C PHE A 289 0.89 9.92 -6.97
N CYS A 290 0.92 11.06 -7.66
CA CYS A 290 -0.15 12.06 -7.65
C CYS A 290 -0.72 12.22 -9.07
N PRO A 291 -1.97 12.71 -9.24
CA PRO A 291 -2.51 13.02 -10.55
C PRO A 291 -1.91 14.30 -11.14
N GLY A 292 -1.78 14.35 -12.46
CA GLY A 292 -1.53 15.56 -13.26
C GLY A 292 -2.74 15.97 -14.11
N ASN A 293 -2.64 17.13 -14.77
CA ASN A 293 -3.80 17.78 -15.42
C ASN A 293 -4.23 17.04 -16.70
N HIS A 294 -3.45 16.06 -17.13
CA HIS A 294 -3.79 15.12 -18.18
C HIS A 294 -4.32 13.78 -17.67
N ASP A 295 -4.35 13.54 -16.35
CA ASP A 295 -4.86 12.28 -15.77
C ASP A 295 -6.36 12.27 -15.51
N PHE A 296 -7.00 13.44 -15.53
CA PHE A 296 -8.45 13.58 -15.45
C PHE A 296 -9.03 14.03 -16.79
N VAL A 297 -10.18 13.45 -17.16
CA VAL A 297 -10.89 13.85 -18.38
C VAL A 297 -11.39 15.29 -18.21
N ARG A 298 -11.12 16.11 -19.22
CA ARG A 298 -11.46 17.54 -19.22
C ARG A 298 -12.88 17.75 -19.70
N LYS A 299 -13.52 18.81 -19.20
CA LYS A 299 -14.79 19.27 -19.76
C LYS A 299 -14.54 20.10 -21.02
N ASN A 300 -15.25 19.77 -22.10
CA ASN A 300 -15.14 20.48 -23.38
C ASN A 300 -15.85 21.85 -23.38
N GLU A 301 -16.65 22.14 -22.36
CA GLU A 301 -17.32 23.42 -22.19
C GLU A 301 -16.39 24.51 -21.66
N MET A 302 -16.81 25.77 -21.84
CA MET A 302 -16.13 26.95 -21.30
C MET A 302 -16.73 27.26 -19.93
N LEU A 303 -15.89 27.47 -18.93
CA LEU A 303 -16.31 27.88 -17.59
C LEU A 303 -16.80 29.33 -17.57
N GLY A 304 -16.19 30.21 -18.37
CA GLY A 304 -16.51 31.64 -18.38
C GLY A 304 -16.17 32.30 -17.03
N ASN A 305 -17.15 32.97 -16.41
CA ASN A 305 -16.99 33.62 -15.10
C ASN A 305 -17.41 32.73 -13.92
N GLY A 306 -17.65 31.43 -14.17
CA GLY A 306 -18.02 30.47 -13.14
C GLY A 306 -16.87 30.13 -12.19
N VAL A 307 -17.20 29.51 -11.06
CA VAL A 307 -16.22 28.86 -10.18
C VAL A 307 -16.13 27.39 -10.59
N PRO A 308 -14.93 26.84 -10.83
CA PRO A 308 -14.82 25.44 -11.22
C PRO A 308 -15.24 24.53 -10.07
N GLU A 309 -15.99 23.49 -10.40
CA GLU A 309 -16.41 22.43 -9.47
C GLU A 309 -15.21 21.63 -8.96
N MET A 310 -15.39 20.87 -7.88
CA MET A 310 -14.37 19.90 -7.48
C MET A 310 -14.35 18.71 -8.46
N VAL A 311 -13.17 18.13 -8.70
CA VAL A 311 -13.05 16.92 -9.52
C VAL A 311 -13.83 15.74 -8.92
N SER A 312 -13.97 15.69 -7.59
CA SER A 312 -14.73 14.67 -6.86
C SER A 312 -16.23 14.72 -7.16
N GLU A 313 -16.75 15.88 -7.59
CA GLU A 313 -18.15 16.07 -8.01
C GLU A 313 -18.40 15.58 -9.45
N ASN A 314 -17.34 15.14 -10.15
CA ASN A 314 -17.39 14.69 -11.54
C ASN A 314 -16.84 13.25 -11.67
N PRO A 315 -17.59 12.22 -11.24
CA PRO A 315 -17.11 10.83 -11.18
C PRO A 315 -16.57 10.29 -12.50
N ASP A 316 -17.20 10.66 -13.62
CA ASP A 316 -16.79 10.22 -14.95
C ASP A 316 -15.38 10.74 -15.29
N SER A 317 -15.05 11.97 -14.87
CA SER A 317 -13.78 12.62 -15.18
C SER A 317 -12.58 11.97 -14.49
N ILE A 318 -12.83 11.32 -13.35
CA ILE A 318 -11.81 10.70 -12.49
C ILE A 318 -11.87 9.17 -12.52
N SER A 319 -12.81 8.58 -13.25
CA SER A 319 -13.11 7.14 -13.23
C SER A 319 -11.89 6.28 -13.58
N ALA A 320 -11.22 6.57 -14.71
CA ALA A 320 -10.04 5.85 -15.14
C ALA A 320 -8.85 5.98 -14.17
N TYR A 321 -8.65 7.17 -13.60
CA TYR A 321 -7.62 7.36 -12.56
C TYR A 321 -7.96 6.59 -11.28
N LYS A 322 -9.23 6.53 -10.87
CA LYS A 322 -9.67 5.72 -9.72
C LYS A 322 -9.40 4.24 -9.94
N GLU A 323 -9.68 3.73 -11.14
CA GLU A 323 -9.39 2.33 -11.50
C GLU A 323 -7.89 2.04 -11.44
N PHE A 324 -7.06 2.92 -12.01
CA PHE A 324 -5.61 2.81 -11.93
C PHE A 324 -5.08 2.90 -10.49
N TYR A 325 -5.60 3.83 -9.69
CA TYR A 325 -5.25 3.95 -8.28
C TYR A 325 -5.59 2.66 -7.54
N SER A 326 -6.78 2.10 -7.77
CA SER A 326 -7.21 0.83 -7.19
C SER A 326 -6.40 -0.36 -7.67
N SER A 327 -5.90 -0.39 -8.91
CA SER A 327 -5.09 -1.51 -9.42
C SER A 327 -3.69 -1.54 -8.79
N ILE A 328 -3.09 -0.38 -8.51
CA ILE A 328 -1.78 -0.30 -7.87
C ILE A 328 -1.89 -0.41 -6.34
N HIS A 329 -2.83 0.32 -5.74
CA HIS A 329 -2.92 0.43 -4.31
C HIS A 329 -3.87 -0.59 -3.67
N ASN A 330 -4.73 -1.25 -4.43
CA ASN A 330 -5.76 -2.20 -3.95
C ASN A 330 -6.86 -1.55 -3.10
N LEU A 331 -7.04 -0.23 -3.19
CA LEU A 331 -8.18 0.50 -2.62
C LEU A 331 -8.58 1.67 -3.51
N ASN A 332 -9.84 2.09 -3.41
CA ASN A 332 -10.29 3.32 -4.03
C ASN A 332 -9.64 4.53 -3.34
N PRO A 333 -9.27 5.58 -4.10
CA PRO A 333 -8.69 6.78 -3.51
C PRO A 333 -9.71 7.53 -2.63
N ASN A 334 -9.21 8.20 -1.59
CA ASN A 334 -9.99 9.16 -0.80
C ASN A 334 -10.46 10.37 -1.63
N GLU A 335 -11.24 11.26 -0.99
CA GLU A 335 -11.85 12.45 -1.61
C GLU A 335 -10.83 13.39 -2.26
N TYR A 336 -9.58 13.41 -1.79
CA TYR A 336 -8.52 14.24 -2.34
C TYR A 336 -7.64 13.50 -3.36
N MET A 337 -7.77 12.18 -3.51
CA MET A 337 -6.83 11.35 -4.28
C MET A 337 -5.37 11.53 -3.82
N ALA A 338 -5.19 11.78 -2.53
CA ALA A 338 -3.89 11.95 -1.89
C ALA A 338 -3.47 10.63 -1.20
N CYS A 339 -2.18 10.37 -1.09
CA CYS A 339 -1.68 9.19 -0.39
C CYS A 339 -0.35 9.47 0.29
N GLY A 340 0.03 8.64 1.25
CA GLY A 340 1.27 8.78 2.01
C GLY A 340 1.97 7.45 2.25
N ARG A 341 3.29 7.44 2.17
CA ARG A 341 4.13 6.26 2.42
C ARG A 341 5.18 6.53 3.47
N ARG A 342 5.40 5.55 4.33
CA ARG A 342 6.48 5.53 5.33
C ARG A 342 7.47 4.44 4.94
N LEU A 343 8.69 4.83 4.58
CA LEU A 343 9.73 3.93 4.10
C LEU A 343 10.88 3.88 5.10
N LEU A 344 11.39 2.68 5.36
CA LEU A 344 12.66 2.45 6.04
C LEU A 344 13.70 2.03 5.00
N MET A 345 14.65 2.93 4.74
CA MET A 345 15.72 2.72 3.76
C MET A 345 16.78 1.77 4.32
N SER A 346 17.57 1.12 3.45
CA SER A 346 18.66 0.21 3.89
C SER A 346 19.77 0.91 4.67
N THR A 347 19.88 2.25 4.58
CA THR A 347 20.77 3.07 5.40
C THR A 347 20.27 3.30 6.83
N GLY A 348 19.07 2.80 7.17
CA GLY A 348 18.41 3.04 8.45
C GLY A 348 17.68 4.38 8.53
N ARG A 349 17.70 5.18 7.45
CA ARG A 349 16.94 6.43 7.35
C ARG A 349 15.45 6.14 7.18
N THR A 350 14.63 6.83 7.95
CA THR A 350 13.18 6.89 7.77
C THR A 350 12.83 7.98 6.78
N VAL A 351 11.94 7.67 5.84
CA VAL A 351 11.49 8.59 4.80
C VAL A 351 9.96 8.59 4.80
N GLU A 352 9.37 9.77 4.80
CA GLU A 352 7.91 9.95 4.77
C GLU A 352 7.58 10.75 3.52
N ILE A 353 6.79 10.17 2.62
CA ILE A 353 6.46 10.78 1.34
C ILE A 353 4.95 10.94 1.26
N VAL A 354 4.47 12.13 0.89
CA VAL A 354 3.04 12.37 0.64
C VAL A 354 2.81 12.89 -0.77
N ALA A 355 1.79 12.34 -1.43
CA ALA A 355 1.29 12.76 -2.73
C ALA A 355 0.09 13.67 -2.54
N LEU A 356 0.22 14.91 -2.99
CA LEU A 356 -0.86 15.89 -3.01
C LEU A 356 -1.48 15.95 -4.39
N ASN A 357 -2.80 16.01 -4.44
CA ASN A 357 -3.54 16.32 -5.64
C ASN A 357 -3.60 17.84 -5.81
N SER A 358 -2.80 18.35 -6.74
CA SER A 358 -2.82 19.77 -7.15
C SER A 358 -3.97 20.11 -8.11
N LEU A 359 -4.90 19.18 -8.36
CA LEU A 359 -6.03 19.27 -9.30
C LEU A 359 -7.35 19.01 -8.60
N ILE A 360 -7.56 19.66 -7.45
CA ILE A 360 -8.85 19.57 -6.76
C ILE A 360 -9.98 20.16 -7.61
N LEU A 361 -9.67 21.09 -8.51
CA LEU A 361 -10.65 21.79 -9.36
C LEU A 361 -10.72 21.16 -10.76
N GLN A 362 -11.95 20.94 -11.23
CA GLN A 362 -12.23 20.39 -12.55
C GLN A 362 -11.66 21.30 -13.64
N GLN A 363 -11.00 20.68 -14.63
CA GLN A 363 -10.39 21.38 -15.75
C GLN A 363 -11.41 21.58 -16.87
N TYR A 364 -11.52 22.83 -17.34
CA TYR A 364 -12.36 23.27 -18.46
C TYR A 364 -11.47 23.81 -19.58
N LYS A 365 -12.02 24.01 -20.77
CA LYS A 365 -11.25 24.46 -21.94
C LYS A 365 -10.50 25.78 -21.73
N ASP A 366 -11.08 26.70 -20.95
CA ASP A 366 -10.51 28.00 -20.55
C ASP A 366 -9.94 28.02 -19.13
N PHE A 367 -9.92 26.88 -18.45
CA PHE A 367 -9.37 26.71 -17.10
C PHE A 367 -8.44 25.49 -17.05
N GLU A 368 -7.67 25.27 -18.11
CA GLU A 368 -6.80 24.10 -18.28
C GLU A 368 -5.37 24.41 -17.85
N GLY A 369 -4.78 23.51 -17.05
CA GLY A 369 -3.40 23.62 -16.55
C GLY A 369 -3.28 24.41 -15.25
N HIS A 370 -4.41 24.57 -14.55
CA HIS A 370 -4.48 25.33 -13.31
C HIS A 370 -4.31 24.41 -12.10
N GLY A 371 -3.31 24.73 -11.27
CA GLY A 371 -3.05 24.02 -10.03
C GLY A 371 -3.65 24.71 -8.80
N PHE A 372 -4.34 23.95 -7.96
CA PHE A 372 -4.86 24.41 -6.68
C PHE A 372 -4.77 23.32 -5.63
N LEU A 373 -4.21 23.66 -4.47
CA LEU A 373 -4.30 22.86 -3.27
C LEU A 373 -5.36 23.49 -2.35
N SER A 374 -6.06 22.66 -1.59
CA SER A 374 -7.00 23.15 -0.58
C SER A 374 -6.38 23.01 0.81
N ASP A 375 -6.67 23.96 1.68
CA ASP A 375 -6.28 23.91 3.10
C ASP A 375 -6.76 22.60 3.77
N LYS A 376 -7.97 22.17 3.42
CA LYS A 376 -8.56 20.91 3.89
C LYS A 376 -7.73 19.69 3.47
N GLN A 377 -7.23 19.63 2.24
CA GLN A 377 -6.34 18.55 1.80
C GLN A 377 -5.04 18.55 2.60
N LEU A 378 -4.43 19.73 2.77
CA LEU A 378 -3.15 19.85 3.46
C LEU A 378 -3.27 19.38 4.91
N GLU A 379 -4.31 19.80 5.63
CA GLU A 379 -4.56 19.33 7.00
C GLU A 379 -5.02 17.87 7.04
N TYR A 380 -5.79 17.39 6.07
CA TYR A 380 -6.15 15.97 5.97
C TYR A 380 -4.91 15.08 5.89
N VAL A 381 -3.97 15.41 5.00
CA VAL A 381 -2.73 14.65 4.80
C VAL A 381 -1.85 14.69 6.05
N ALA A 382 -1.65 15.87 6.66
CA ALA A 382 -0.86 15.99 7.89
C ALA A 382 -1.44 15.14 9.03
N ASN A 383 -2.77 15.19 9.21
CA ASN A 383 -3.47 14.38 10.21
C ASN A 383 -3.35 12.89 9.93
N LYS A 384 -3.52 12.46 8.68
CA LYS A 384 -3.39 11.04 8.28
C LYS A 384 -1.97 10.52 8.43
N MET A 385 -0.96 11.36 8.23
CA MET A 385 0.42 11.03 8.51
C MET A 385 0.77 11.14 10.00
N GLY A 386 -0.10 11.66 10.86
CA GLY A 386 0.20 11.90 12.27
C GLY A 386 1.37 12.86 12.47
N TRP A 387 1.49 13.88 11.61
CA TRP A 387 2.53 14.88 11.73
C TRP A 387 2.16 15.93 12.76
N GLU A 388 3.09 16.20 13.68
CA GLU A 388 2.94 17.25 14.67
C GLU A 388 3.49 18.58 14.13
N GLU A 389 2.75 19.66 14.40
CA GLU A 389 3.09 21.00 13.93
C GLU A 389 4.35 21.51 14.63
N ASN A 390 5.26 22.10 13.85
CA ASN A 390 6.49 22.73 14.33
C ASN A 390 7.43 21.80 15.11
N VAL A 391 7.28 20.48 14.96
CA VAL A 391 8.17 19.48 15.55
C VAL A 391 9.19 19.03 14.50
N GLN A 392 10.47 19.22 14.82
CA GLN A 392 11.57 18.70 14.00
C GLN A 392 11.58 17.18 14.04
N THR A 393 11.90 16.55 12.90
CA THR A 393 11.96 15.10 12.78
C THR A 393 13.30 14.62 12.22
N ASN A 394 13.71 13.42 12.60
CA ASN A 394 14.86 12.74 11.98
C ASN A 394 14.48 12.06 10.66
N SER A 395 13.18 11.95 10.37
CA SER A 395 12.68 11.41 9.10
C SER A 395 12.84 12.44 7.99
N VAL A 396 13.27 11.99 6.81
CA VAL A 396 13.24 12.85 5.62
C VAL A 396 11.79 12.92 5.13
N ARG A 397 11.16 14.08 5.29
CA ARG A 397 9.81 14.34 4.76
C ARG A 397 9.88 14.92 3.35
N ILE A 398 9.13 14.30 2.44
CA ILE A 398 9.04 14.63 1.01
C ILE A 398 7.57 14.83 0.66
N VAL A 399 7.28 15.91 -0.05
CA VAL A 399 5.96 16.16 -0.63
C VAL A 399 6.09 16.09 -2.15
N ILE A 400 5.15 15.42 -2.80
CA ILE A 400 5.07 15.32 -4.25
C ILE A 400 3.75 15.90 -4.74
N MET A 401 3.79 16.63 -5.84
CA MET A 401 2.62 17.20 -6.51
C MET A 401 2.91 17.35 -8.01
N HIS A 402 1.91 17.66 -8.84
CA HIS A 402 2.15 17.83 -10.27
C HIS A 402 2.54 19.27 -10.65
N HIS A 403 1.70 20.25 -10.29
CA HIS A 403 1.96 21.65 -10.63
C HIS A 403 3.18 22.22 -9.90
N HIS A 404 3.83 23.21 -10.49
CA HIS A 404 5.01 23.83 -9.88
C HIS A 404 4.61 24.88 -8.85
N TYR A 405 5.44 24.97 -7.81
CA TYR A 405 5.30 25.95 -6.75
C TYR A 405 5.79 27.35 -7.16
N MET A 406 6.80 27.42 -8.01
CA MET A 406 7.41 28.69 -8.47
C MET A 406 7.68 28.65 -9.96
N PRO A 407 7.79 29.81 -10.64
CA PRO A 407 8.05 29.86 -12.07
C PRO A 407 9.31 29.04 -12.44
N THR A 408 9.14 28.03 -13.29
CA THR A 408 10.23 27.12 -13.66
C THR A 408 10.91 27.49 -14.97
N CYS A 409 10.24 28.28 -15.82
CA CYS A 409 10.76 28.70 -17.11
C CYS A 409 11.13 30.19 -17.08
N LEU A 410 12.06 30.57 -17.97
CA LEU A 410 12.58 31.95 -18.02
C LEU A 410 11.48 32.97 -18.38
N VAL A 411 10.59 32.59 -19.30
CA VAL A 411 9.43 33.38 -19.73
C VAL A 411 8.30 32.41 -20.07
N GLU A 412 7.14 32.57 -19.43
CA GLU A 412 5.92 31.89 -19.85
C GLU A 412 5.28 32.60 -21.05
N GLN A 413 4.67 31.83 -21.95
CA GLN A 413 3.86 32.42 -23.00
C GLN A 413 2.68 33.15 -22.37
N VAL A 414 2.58 34.45 -22.65
CA VAL A 414 1.46 35.26 -22.15
C VAL A 414 0.19 34.86 -22.91
N ASP A 415 -0.74 34.25 -22.19
CA ASP A 415 -2.10 34.01 -22.65
C ASP A 415 -3.06 34.86 -21.79
N VAL A 416 -3.74 35.82 -22.42
CA VAL A 416 -4.69 36.71 -21.71
C VAL A 416 -5.89 35.96 -21.12
N LYS A 417 -6.10 34.71 -21.51
CA LYS A 417 -7.17 33.85 -21.01
C LYS A 417 -6.70 32.82 -20.00
N LYS A 418 -5.39 32.58 -19.86
CA LYS A 418 -4.84 31.57 -18.94
C LYS A 418 -3.78 32.22 -18.03
N PRO A 419 -3.96 32.19 -16.69
CA PRO A 419 -2.94 32.65 -15.76
C PRO A 419 -1.70 31.76 -15.81
N SER A 420 -0.64 32.24 -15.17
CA SER A 420 0.55 31.42 -14.93
C SER A 420 0.17 30.16 -14.17
N SER A 421 0.77 29.06 -14.56
CA SER A 421 0.51 27.70 -14.06
C SER A 421 1.14 27.39 -12.68
N VAL A 422 1.66 28.41 -12.00
CA VAL A 422 2.02 28.33 -10.59
C VAL A 422 0.75 28.06 -9.78
N VAL A 423 0.84 27.20 -8.76
CA VAL A 423 -0.32 26.93 -7.90
C VAL A 423 -0.86 28.20 -7.23
N TYR A 424 -2.20 28.32 -7.21
CA TYR A 424 -2.88 29.50 -6.69
C TYR A 424 -2.58 29.81 -5.22
N ASP A 425 -2.27 28.79 -4.42
CA ASP A 425 -2.06 28.90 -2.98
C ASP A 425 -0.61 28.62 -2.56
N ALA A 426 0.35 28.99 -3.41
CA ALA A 426 1.78 28.81 -3.16
C ALA A 426 2.21 29.28 -1.75
N GLU A 427 1.80 30.48 -1.32
CA GLU A 427 2.19 30.98 0.01
C GLU A 427 1.67 30.08 1.16
N ARG A 428 0.44 29.55 1.05
CA ARG A 428 -0.08 28.59 2.03
C ARG A 428 0.75 27.31 2.00
N LEU A 429 1.09 26.81 0.81
CA LEU A 429 1.87 25.60 0.67
C LEU A 429 3.23 25.74 1.36
N VAL A 430 4.00 26.81 1.12
CA VAL A 430 5.34 26.93 1.73
C VAL A 430 5.28 27.06 3.26
N GLN A 431 4.28 27.77 3.79
CA GLN A 431 4.03 27.81 5.24
C GLN A 431 3.73 26.41 5.78
N TRP A 432 2.89 25.64 5.10
CA TRP A 432 2.56 24.27 5.49
C TRP A 432 3.78 23.33 5.41
N LEU A 433 4.61 23.45 4.37
CA LEU A 433 5.86 22.69 4.23
C LEU A 433 6.81 22.99 5.39
N ALA A 434 6.96 24.25 5.79
CA ALA A 434 7.81 24.63 6.91
C ALA A 434 7.22 24.21 8.27
N LYS A 435 5.89 24.34 8.44
CA LYS A 435 5.11 23.92 9.61
C LYS A 435 5.35 22.45 9.93
N TYR A 436 5.38 21.58 8.91
CA TYR A 436 5.54 20.14 9.09
C TYR A 436 6.95 19.60 8.76
N ASP A 437 7.96 20.47 8.79
CA ASP A 437 9.37 20.08 8.64
C ASP A 437 9.67 19.30 7.34
N ILE A 438 9.04 19.72 6.24
CA ILE A 438 9.25 19.12 4.92
C ILE A 438 10.56 19.61 4.33
N LYS A 439 11.37 18.66 3.84
CA LYS A 439 12.70 18.95 3.29
C LYS A 439 12.69 19.08 1.76
N LEU A 440 11.86 18.30 1.08
CA LEU A 440 11.78 18.27 -0.39
C LEU A 440 10.33 18.43 -0.87
N LEU A 441 10.15 19.30 -1.87
CA LEU A 441 8.95 19.38 -2.69
C LEU A 441 9.33 18.97 -4.13
N LEU A 442 8.79 17.84 -4.59
CA LEU A 442 9.04 17.30 -5.93
C LEU A 442 7.83 17.56 -6.84
N HIS A 443 8.06 18.01 -8.07
CA HIS A 443 6.97 18.29 -9.02
C HIS A 443 7.30 18.04 -10.50
N GLY A 444 6.27 18.18 -11.35
CA GLY A 444 6.29 17.97 -12.80
C GLY A 444 5.76 19.17 -13.60
N HIS A 445 4.89 18.89 -14.59
CA HIS A 445 4.03 19.80 -15.37
C HIS A 445 4.70 20.62 -16.48
N LYS A 446 5.86 21.23 -16.20
CA LYS A 446 6.52 22.12 -17.19
C LYS A 446 7.50 21.43 -18.11
N HIS A 447 7.65 20.13 -17.97
CA HIS A 447 8.59 19.30 -18.73
C HIS A 447 10.05 19.83 -18.72
N GLN A 448 10.40 20.61 -17.69
CA GLN A 448 11.74 21.17 -17.49
C GLN A 448 12.27 20.79 -16.12
N SER A 449 13.51 20.31 -16.07
CA SER A 449 14.19 20.08 -14.80
C SER A 449 14.49 21.41 -14.12
N PHE A 450 14.19 21.47 -12.83
CA PHE A 450 14.27 22.70 -12.05
C PHE A 450 14.81 22.38 -10.66
N VAL A 451 15.65 23.24 -10.10
CA VAL A 451 16.13 23.13 -8.71
C VAL A 451 16.14 24.52 -8.09
N SER A 452 15.44 24.66 -6.98
CA SER A 452 15.49 25.85 -6.14
C SER A 452 15.54 25.46 -4.67
N LYS A 453 16.07 26.37 -3.86
CA LYS A 453 16.14 26.26 -2.41
C LYS A 453 15.48 27.51 -1.83
N ILE A 454 14.44 27.30 -1.03
CA ILE A 454 13.70 28.36 -0.36
C ILE A 454 14.05 28.33 1.11
N GLY A 455 14.40 29.49 1.67
CA GLY A 455 14.42 29.71 3.11
C GLY A 455 13.06 30.22 3.58
N HIS A 456 12.44 29.52 4.52
CA HIS A 456 11.22 29.98 5.20
C HIS A 456 11.55 30.42 6.63
N PHE A 457 10.96 31.53 7.07
CA PHE A 457 11.10 32.07 8.41
C PHE A 457 9.74 32.10 9.11
N ASP A 458 9.75 31.98 10.42
CA ASP A 458 8.53 32.11 11.24
C ASP A 458 8.12 33.59 11.29
N ASN A 459 6.93 33.92 10.79
CA ASN A 459 6.42 35.30 10.77
C ASN A 459 6.26 35.95 12.15
N SER A 460 6.38 35.18 13.25
CA SER A 460 6.36 35.70 14.62
C SER A 460 7.70 36.27 15.10
N ILE A 461 8.81 36.05 14.37
CA ILE A 461 10.14 36.54 14.75
C ILE A 461 10.37 37.98 14.24
N TYR A 462 10.95 38.83 15.09
CA TYR A 462 11.22 40.24 14.78
C TYR A 462 12.46 40.43 13.90
N GLU A 463 13.49 39.58 14.07
CA GLU A 463 14.71 39.58 13.27
C GLU A 463 14.83 38.27 12.50
N ILE A 464 15.07 38.38 11.19
CA ILE A 464 15.28 37.24 10.30
C ILE A 464 16.77 36.88 10.33
N ASP A 465 17.08 35.71 10.90
CA ASP A 465 18.40 35.10 10.87
C ASP A 465 18.46 34.05 9.74
N GLU A 466 19.24 34.33 8.69
CA GLU A 466 19.37 33.46 7.51
C GLU A 466 19.83 32.04 7.89
N ASP A 467 20.72 31.92 8.87
CA ASP A 467 21.26 30.63 9.32
C ASP A 467 20.20 29.78 10.06
N ARG A 468 19.09 30.39 10.47
CA ARG A 468 17.97 29.72 11.16
C ARG A 468 16.78 29.44 10.26
N MET A 469 16.83 29.83 8.99
CA MET A 469 15.75 29.56 8.05
C MET A 469 15.58 28.07 7.80
N LYS A 470 14.32 27.62 7.79
CA LYS A 470 14.01 26.26 7.33
C LYS A 470 14.19 26.20 5.82
N ASN A 471 15.09 25.33 5.39
CA ASN A 471 15.45 25.19 3.99
C ASN A 471 14.62 24.09 3.32
N ILE A 472 13.81 24.48 2.33
CA ILE A 472 12.98 23.57 1.53
C ILE A 472 13.54 23.53 0.11
N TYR A 473 13.82 22.33 -0.40
CA TYR A 473 14.28 22.12 -1.77
C TYR A 473 13.08 21.88 -2.68
N VAL A 474 12.88 22.74 -3.68
CA VAL A 474 11.82 22.60 -4.69
C VAL A 474 12.46 22.13 -5.98
N ILE A 475 12.03 20.96 -6.47
CA ILE A 475 12.69 20.26 -7.55
C ILE A 475 11.66 19.80 -8.59
N GLY A 476 11.88 20.20 -9.84
CA GLY A 476 11.12 19.72 -11.00
C GLY A 476 11.87 18.60 -11.72
N MET A 477 11.18 17.50 -12.04
CA MET A 477 11.77 16.36 -12.78
C MET A 477 12.21 16.77 -14.19
N GLY A 478 11.32 17.45 -14.91
CA GLY A 478 11.29 17.40 -16.37
C GLY A 478 10.22 16.42 -16.85
N GLY A 479 10.12 16.20 -18.16
CA GLY A 479 9.23 15.18 -18.70
C GLY A 479 9.95 13.85 -18.87
N THR A 480 9.32 12.73 -18.55
CA THR A 480 9.88 11.39 -18.80
C THR A 480 9.44 10.83 -20.14
N GLY A 481 8.20 11.08 -20.55
CA GLY A 481 7.63 10.59 -21.81
C GLY A 481 6.86 11.62 -22.61
N ALA A 482 7.02 12.91 -22.30
CA ALA A 482 6.35 14.00 -22.98
C ALA A 482 6.93 14.28 -24.37
N PHE A 483 6.05 14.64 -25.30
CA PHE A 483 6.44 15.00 -26.67
C PHE A 483 7.12 16.39 -26.72
N ASN A 484 8.04 16.58 -27.67
CA ASN A 484 8.76 17.85 -27.91
C ASN A 484 9.52 18.43 -26.70
N CYS A 485 9.93 17.60 -25.74
CA CYS A 485 10.82 18.02 -24.66
C CYS A 485 12.01 17.08 -24.50
N GLU A 486 12.96 17.49 -23.67
CA GLU A 486 14.07 16.64 -23.27
C GLU A 486 13.58 15.62 -22.25
N ASN A 487 13.58 14.34 -22.63
CA ASN A 487 13.10 13.27 -21.77
C ASN A 487 14.14 12.87 -20.71
N LYS A 488 13.70 12.84 -19.44
CA LYS A 488 14.53 12.53 -18.27
C LYS A 488 13.81 11.70 -17.23
N PHE A 489 14.61 11.02 -16.41
CA PHE A 489 14.18 10.48 -15.13
C PHE A 489 15.20 10.81 -14.04
N SER A 490 14.85 10.59 -12.77
CA SER A 490 15.79 10.78 -11.66
C SER A 490 15.81 9.63 -10.67
N THR A 491 16.91 9.51 -9.93
CA THR A 491 17.02 8.62 -8.77
C THR A 491 17.32 9.44 -7.53
N LEU A 492 16.65 9.13 -6.41
CA LEU A 492 16.92 9.66 -5.07
C LEU A 492 17.63 8.59 -4.26
N THR A 493 18.93 8.75 -4.01
CA THR A 493 19.72 7.84 -3.17
C THR A 493 19.94 8.47 -1.80
N PHE A 494 19.50 7.79 -0.74
CA PHE A 494 19.56 8.25 0.64
C PHE A 494 20.85 7.78 1.29
N CYS A 495 21.85 8.66 1.31
CA CYS A 495 23.12 8.41 2.01
C CYS A 495 23.01 8.77 3.50
N ASN A 496 24.09 8.53 4.25
CA ASN A 496 24.11 8.79 5.68
C ASN A 496 23.97 10.28 6.04
N ASP A 497 24.51 11.18 5.23
CA ASP A 497 24.62 12.63 5.49
C ASP A 497 23.93 13.51 4.43
N HIS A 498 23.53 12.95 3.29
CA HIS A 498 22.88 13.67 2.21
C HIS A 498 21.95 12.78 1.37
N ILE A 499 21.08 13.39 0.59
CA ILE A 499 20.33 12.75 -0.49
C ILE A 499 21.06 13.08 -1.80
N GLU A 500 21.47 12.07 -2.55
CA GLU A 500 22.03 12.22 -3.88
C GLU A 500 20.91 12.07 -4.92
N LEU A 501 20.65 13.14 -5.65
CA LEU A 501 19.67 13.19 -6.72
C LEU A 501 20.39 13.21 -8.08
N LYS A 502 20.19 12.19 -8.91
CA LYS A 502 20.80 12.10 -10.26
C LYS A 502 19.74 12.21 -11.32
N PHE A 503 19.91 13.09 -12.30
CA PHE A 503 19.05 13.18 -13.47
C PHE A 503 19.71 12.49 -14.65
N PHE A 504 18.95 11.63 -15.31
CA PHE A 504 19.36 10.87 -16.48
C PHE A 504 18.55 11.33 -17.67
N ARG A 505 19.20 11.60 -18.79
CA ARG A 505 18.55 11.91 -20.05
C ARG A 505 18.42 10.63 -20.87
N ILE A 506 17.24 10.45 -21.46
CA ILE A 506 16.87 9.27 -22.26
C ILE A 506 16.37 9.69 -23.65
N TYR A 507 16.67 8.89 -24.68
CA TYR A 507 16.37 9.19 -26.08
C TYR A 507 15.56 8.08 -26.73
N ALA A 508 14.25 8.29 -26.91
CA ALA A 508 13.34 7.28 -27.47
C ALA A 508 13.68 6.85 -28.90
N ASP A 509 14.28 7.75 -29.69
CA ASP A 509 14.72 7.49 -31.05
C ASP A 509 16.13 6.87 -31.13
N ASN A 510 16.77 6.65 -29.97
CA ASN A 510 18.16 6.18 -29.85
C ASN A 510 19.17 7.05 -30.60
N THR A 511 18.88 8.34 -30.80
CA THR A 511 19.81 9.28 -31.45
C THR A 511 21.08 9.52 -30.65
N GLU A 512 20.99 9.42 -29.32
CA GLU A 512 22.11 9.48 -28.39
C GLU A 512 22.01 8.38 -27.33
N THR A 513 23.14 8.08 -26.70
CA THR A 513 23.18 7.14 -25.57
C THR A 513 22.59 7.79 -24.32
N ASP A 514 21.69 7.05 -23.66
CA ASP A 514 21.13 7.44 -22.37
C ASP A 514 22.23 7.59 -21.30
N LYS A 515 22.17 8.66 -20.51
CA LYS A 515 23.27 8.99 -19.56
C LYS A 515 22.82 9.89 -18.42
N CYS A 516 23.55 9.81 -17.30
CA CYS A 516 23.45 10.80 -16.23
C CYS A 516 23.94 12.16 -16.73
N VAL A 517 23.13 13.20 -16.57
CA VAL A 517 23.42 14.57 -17.03
C VAL A 517 23.61 15.56 -15.89
N GLN A 518 23.00 15.32 -14.73
CA GLN A 518 23.09 16.22 -13.57
C GLN A 518 23.11 15.42 -12.27
N THR A 519 23.82 15.92 -11.26
CA THR A 519 23.83 15.35 -9.90
C THR A 519 23.73 16.49 -8.89
N LEU A 520 22.79 16.38 -7.96
CA LEU A 520 22.55 17.30 -6.86
C LEU A 520 22.73 16.56 -5.54
N ARG A 521 23.33 17.21 -4.55
CA ARG A 521 23.47 16.68 -3.18
C ARG A 521 22.76 17.59 -2.20
N ILE A 522 21.79 17.03 -1.48
CA ILE A 522 20.97 17.76 -0.52
C ILE A 522 21.37 17.30 0.88
N PRO A 523 21.92 18.16 1.76
CA PRO A 523 22.30 17.78 3.11
C PRO A 523 21.05 17.39 3.92
N ILE A 524 21.13 16.29 4.67
CA ILE A 524 20.03 15.82 5.53
C ILE A 524 20.21 16.37 6.93
#